data_AF-A0A8T4TIZ7-F1
#
_entry.id   AF-A0A8T4TIZ7-F1
#
_cell.length_a   1.000
_cell.length_b   1.000
_cell.length_c   1.000
_cell.angle_alpha   90.00
_cell.angle_beta   90.00
_cell.angle_gamma   90.00
#
_symmetry.space_group_name_H-M   'P 1'
#
loop_
_entity.id
_entity.type
_entity.pdbx_description
1 polymer ?
#
loop_
_entity_poly.entity_id
_entity_poly.type
_entity_poly.pdbx_seq_one_letter_code
_entity_poly.pdbx_strand_id
1 'polypeptide(L)'
;MFGIYLGEFPAEICTNCGESFTNQETTRLIEEAAKKRGIWGLGKKIKITKTGNSLAVRIPKEIAQYLKLKEGTDAYIHPEKDKLVIESD
;
A
#
# COMPACT_ATOMS: atom_id res chain seq x y z
N MET A 1 -3.57 1.34 6.48
CA MET A 1 -3.53 1.28 4.99
C MET A 1 -2.10 0.96 4.57
N PHE A 2 -1.86 -0.09 3.76
CA PHE A 2 -0.51 -0.56 3.38
C PHE A 2 0.45 -0.77 4.58
N GLY A 3 -0.05 -1.33 5.69
CA GLY A 3 0.74 -1.51 6.92
C GLY A 3 0.95 -0.24 7.75
N ILE A 4 0.58 0.93 7.24
CA ILE A 4 0.73 2.22 7.95
C ILE A 4 -0.51 2.47 8.81
N TYR A 5 -0.26 2.70 10.10
CA TYR A 5 -1.27 3.08 11.08
C TYR A 5 -1.77 4.50 10.83
N LEU A 6 -3.07 4.69 10.57
CA LEU A 6 -3.64 6.01 10.23
C LEU A 6 -4.25 6.77 11.41
N GLY A 7 -4.38 6.12 12.57
CA GLY A 7 -5.13 6.62 13.73
C GLY A 7 -6.30 5.69 14.07
N GLU A 8 -6.99 6.00 15.17
CA GLU A 8 -8.24 5.36 15.55
C GLU A 8 -9.42 6.20 15.07
N PHE A 9 -10.43 5.54 14.52
CA PHE A 9 -11.58 6.19 13.94
C PHE A 9 -12.85 5.47 14.40
N PRO A 10 -13.93 6.19 14.71
CA PRO A 10 -15.18 5.55 15.13
C PRO A 10 -15.76 4.72 13.99
N ALA A 11 -16.08 3.47 14.26
CA ALA A 11 -16.70 2.56 13.31
C ALA A 11 -17.81 1.76 13.99
N GLU A 12 -18.90 1.55 13.26
CA GLU A 12 -19.95 0.61 13.64
C GLU A 12 -19.53 -0.79 13.17
N ILE A 13 -19.58 -1.77 14.07
CA ILE A 13 -19.21 -3.16 13.75
C ILE A 13 -20.48 -3.99 13.65
N CYS A 14 -20.67 -4.67 12.52
CA CYS A 14 -21.75 -5.61 12.35
C CYS A 14 -21.55 -6.82 13.27
N THR A 15 -22.51 -7.08 14.16
CA THR A 15 -22.45 -8.19 15.12
C THR A 15 -22.59 -9.56 14.47
N ASN A 16 -23.02 -9.65 13.21
CA ASN A 16 -23.21 -10.90 12.49
C ASN A 16 -21.98 -11.33 11.66
N CYS A 17 -21.38 -10.40 10.90
CA CYS A 17 -20.23 -10.70 10.02
C CYS A 17 -18.89 -10.09 10.49
N GLY A 18 -18.91 -9.16 11.45
CA GLY A 18 -17.71 -8.48 11.94
C GLY A 18 -17.19 -7.37 11.03
N GLU A 19 -17.91 -7.01 9.97
CA GLU A 19 -17.52 -5.88 9.10
C GLU A 19 -17.64 -4.54 9.82
N SER A 20 -16.66 -3.66 9.58
CA SER A 20 -16.61 -2.31 10.13
C SER A 20 -17.10 -1.29 9.10
N PHE A 21 -18.05 -0.45 9.51
CA PHE A 21 -18.63 0.61 8.70
C PHE A 21 -18.31 1.97 9.33
N THR A 22 -17.86 2.92 8.53
CA THR A 22 -17.59 4.29 8.96
C THR A 22 -18.59 5.24 8.32
N ASN A 23 -19.04 6.24 9.07
CA ASN A 23 -19.88 7.30 8.49
C ASN A 23 -19.08 8.17 7.50
N GLN A 24 -19.78 8.99 6.72
CA GLN A 24 -19.16 9.80 5.67
C GLN A 24 -18.07 10.76 6.21
N GLU A 25 -18.31 11.36 7.38
CA GLU A 25 -17.36 12.29 8.00
C GLU A 25 -16.07 11.57 8.42
N THR A 26 -16.20 10.41 9.06
CA THR A 26 -15.08 9.59 9.51
C THR A 26 -14.28 9.07 8.32
N THR A 27 -14.97 8.60 7.27
CA THR A 27 -14.32 8.20 6.01
C THR A 27 -13.48 9.35 5.46
N ARG A 28 -14.03 10.58 5.43
CA ARG A 28 -13.29 11.78 4.99
C ARG A 28 -12.03 12.02 5.84
N LEU A 29 -12.12 11.89 7.17
CA LEU A 29 -10.95 12.04 8.06
C LEU A 29 -9.88 10.97 7.80
N ILE A 30 -10.28 9.73 7.54
CA ILE A 30 -9.37 8.64 7.15
C ILE A 30 -8.68 8.98 5.82
N GLU A 31 -9.42 9.47 4.83
CA GLU A 31 -8.83 9.90 3.56
C GLU A 31 -7.83 11.05 3.75
N GLU A 32 -8.19 12.06 4.54
CA GLU A 32 -7.30 13.19 4.83
C GLU A 32 -6.04 12.73 5.56
N ALA A 33 -6.14 11.81 6.52
CA ALA A 33 -4.99 11.22 7.19
C ALA A 33 -4.09 10.46 6.21
N ALA A 34 -4.68 9.68 5.30
CA ALA A 34 -3.94 8.97 4.25
C ALA A 34 -3.28 9.91 3.25
N LYS A 35 -3.96 10.99 2.83
CA LYS A 35 -3.44 12.04 1.93
C LYS A 35 -2.28 12.79 2.57
N LYS A 36 -2.41 13.18 3.85
CA LYS A 36 -1.35 13.83 4.64
C LYS A 36 -0.09 12.97 4.73
N ARG A 37 -0.26 11.65 4.80
CA ARG A 37 0.85 10.69 4.82
C ARG A 37 1.34 10.27 3.44
N GLY A 38 0.78 10.84 2.37
CA GLY A 38 1.18 10.57 0.98
C GLY A 38 0.82 9.17 0.46
N ILE A 39 -0.02 8.42 1.17
CA ILE A 39 -0.31 7.02 0.84
C ILE A 39 -1.63 6.82 0.10
N TRP A 40 -2.45 7.87 0.08
CA TRP A 40 -3.73 7.85 -0.60
C TRP A 40 -3.54 7.59 -2.11
N GLY A 41 -4.22 6.57 -2.64
CA GLY A 41 -4.18 6.24 -4.06
C GLY A 41 -2.87 5.62 -4.57
N LEU A 42 -1.93 5.25 -3.68
CA LEU A 42 -0.66 4.64 -4.11
C LEU A 42 -0.84 3.24 -4.74
N GLY A 43 -1.85 2.49 -4.32
CA GLY A 43 -2.11 1.15 -4.85
C GLY A 43 -2.52 1.20 -6.33
N LYS A 44 -1.73 0.59 -7.22
CA LYS A 44 -2.03 0.50 -8.65
C LYS A 44 -2.04 -0.94 -9.14
N LYS A 45 -3.02 -1.27 -9.97
CA LYS A 45 -3.05 -2.55 -10.70
C LYS A 45 -1.97 -2.52 -11.78
N ILE A 46 -1.01 -3.42 -11.69
CA ILE A 46 0.07 -3.58 -12.67
C ILE A 46 0.08 -5.00 -13.23
N LYS A 47 0.73 -5.17 -14.38
CA LYS A 47 0.96 -6.48 -15.00
C LYS A 47 2.39 -6.91 -14.75
N ILE A 48 2.58 -8.15 -14.31
CA ILE A 48 3.90 -8.78 -14.26
C ILE A 48 4.36 -9.01 -15.70
N THR A 49 5.59 -8.59 -16.00
CA THR A 49 6.19 -8.71 -17.32
C THR A 49 7.39 -9.65 -17.30
N LYS A 50 7.88 -10.03 -18.47
CA LYS A 50 9.12 -10.79 -18.62
C LYS A 50 10.20 -9.87 -19.17
N THR A 51 11.37 -9.87 -18.54
CA THR A 51 12.59 -9.18 -18.99
C THR A 51 13.69 -10.21 -19.09
N GLY A 52 14.21 -10.43 -20.31
CA GLY A 52 15.15 -11.51 -20.58
C GLY A 52 14.56 -12.87 -20.19
N ASN A 53 15.20 -13.57 -19.25
CA ASN A 53 14.77 -14.88 -18.76
C ASN A 53 13.99 -14.83 -17.44
N SER A 54 13.71 -13.65 -16.89
CA SER A 54 13.11 -13.48 -15.56
C SER A 54 11.83 -12.65 -15.58
N LEU A 55 11.04 -12.74 -14.51
CA LEU A 55 9.87 -11.88 -14.31
C LEU A 55 10.30 -10.54 -13.72
N ALA A 56 9.60 -9.48 -14.12
CA ALA A 56 9.85 -8.12 -13.67
C ALA A 56 8.53 -7.37 -13.44
N VAL A 57 8.49 -6.57 -12.38
CA VAL A 57 7.43 -5.61 -12.08
C VAL A 57 7.98 -4.20 -12.28
N ARG A 58 7.21 -3.34 -12.96
CA ARG A 58 7.56 -1.93 -13.07
C ARG A 58 6.97 -1.19 -11.88
N ILE A 59 7.82 -0.58 -11.08
CA ILE A 59 7.39 0.24 -9.94
C ILE A 59 6.85 1.58 -10.50
N PRO A 60 5.56 1.90 -10.28
CA PRO A 60 5.01 3.19 -10.67
C PRO A 60 5.76 4.35 -10.04
N LYS A 61 5.89 5.46 -10.77
CA LYS A 61 6.65 6.65 -10.35
C LYS A 61 6.22 7.17 -8.97
N GLU A 62 4.92 7.19 -8.68
CA GLU A 62 4.41 7.65 -7.38
C GLU A 62 4.91 6.79 -6.21
N ILE A 63 4.94 5.45 -6.36
CA ILE A 63 5.46 4.54 -5.33
C ILE A 63 6.96 4.72 -5.17
N ALA A 64 7.70 4.80 -6.30
CA ALA A 64 9.15 5.03 -6.27
C ALA A 64 9.51 6.35 -5.57
N GLN A 65 8.75 7.43 -5.83
CA GLN A 65 8.94 8.72 -5.17
C GLN A 65 8.58 8.67 -3.68
N TYR A 66 7.47 7.99 -3.34
CA TYR A 66 7.03 7.83 -1.96
C TYR A 66 8.07 7.10 -1.11
N LEU A 67 8.59 5.98 -1.63
CA LEU A 67 9.62 5.16 -1.00
C LEU A 67 11.06 5.70 -1.23
N LYS A 68 11.20 6.81 -1.99
CA LYS A 68 12.49 7.42 -2.35
C LYS A 68 13.48 6.45 -3.03
N LEU A 69 12.97 5.47 -3.76
CA LEU A 69 13.77 4.49 -4.49
C LEU A 69 14.59 5.17 -5.59
N LYS A 70 15.83 4.71 -5.76
CA LYS A 70 16.73 5.15 -6.83
C LYS A 70 17.22 3.95 -7.62
N GLU A 71 17.64 4.20 -8.85
CA GLU A 71 18.33 3.18 -9.63
C GLU A 71 19.64 2.79 -8.94
N GLY A 72 19.91 1.48 -8.90
CA GLY A 72 21.09 0.93 -8.22
C GLY A 72 20.96 0.80 -6.69
N THR A 73 19.78 1.09 -6.11
CA THR A 73 19.52 0.78 -4.70
C THR A 73 19.38 -0.74 -4.52
N ASP A 74 20.14 -1.30 -3.59
CA ASP A 74 20.00 -2.69 -3.18
C ASP A 74 18.66 -2.91 -2.47
N ALA A 75 18.10 -4.10 -2.66
CA ALA A 75 16.84 -4.48 -2.04
C ALA A 75 16.80 -5.98 -1.77
N TYR A 76 16.18 -6.34 -0.65
CA TYR A 76 15.88 -7.70 -0.29
C TYR A 76 14.46 -8.07 -0.73
N ILE A 77 14.32 -9.17 -1.48
CA ILE A 77 13.04 -9.67 -1.98
C ILE A 77 12.75 -11.03 -1.34
N HIS A 78 11.61 -11.16 -0.67
CA HIS A 78 11.22 -12.41 -0.02
C HIS A 78 9.70 -12.63 -0.04
N PRO A 79 9.25 -13.89 0.07
CA PRO A 79 7.83 -14.17 0.31
C PRO A 79 7.48 -13.89 1.78
N GLU A 80 6.28 -13.34 2.01
CA GLU A 80 5.64 -13.27 3.33
C GLU A 80 4.18 -13.71 3.19
N LYS A 81 3.85 -14.87 3.78
CA LYS A 81 2.55 -15.54 3.60
C LYS A 81 2.25 -15.69 2.10
N ASP A 82 1.17 -15.09 1.60
CA ASP A 82 0.75 -15.13 0.20
C ASP A 82 1.15 -13.87 -0.60
N LYS A 83 2.19 -13.15 -0.16
CA LYS A 83 2.61 -11.87 -0.76
C LYS A 83 4.11 -11.87 -1.06
N LEU A 84 4.49 -11.14 -2.11
CA LEU A 84 5.88 -10.81 -2.40
C LEU A 84 6.22 -9.46 -1.74
N VAL A 85 7.22 -9.45 -0.87
CA VAL A 85 7.69 -8.25 -0.17
C VAL A 85 9.05 -7.86 -0.72
N ILE A 86 9.27 -6.55 -0.86
CA ILE A 86 10.55 -5.97 -1.28
C ILE A 86 10.91 -4.90 -0.27
N GLU A 87 12.07 -5.04 0.36
CA GLU A 87 12.62 -4.12 1.35
C GLU A 87 13.87 -3.47 0.73
N SER A 88 13.85 -2.15 0.55
CA SER A 88 15.02 -1.39 0.07
C SER A 88 15.88 -0.95 1.24
N ASP A 89 17.21 -1.05 1.10
CA ASP A 89 18.19 -0.52 2.07
C ASP A 89 18.21 1.02 2.14
#